data_AF-A0A445GGM9-F1
#
_entry.id   AF-A0A445GGM9-F1
#
_cell.length_a   1.000
_cell.length_b   1.000
_cell.length_c   1.000
_cell.angle_alpha   90.00
_cell.angle_beta   90.00
_cell.angle_gamma   90.00
#
_symmetry.space_group_name_H-M   'P 1'
#
loop_
_entity.id
_entity.type
_entity.pdbx_description
1 polymer ?
#
loop_
_entity_poly.entity_id
_entity_poly.type
_entity_poly.pdbx_seq_one_letter_code
_entity_poly.pdbx_strand_id
1 'polypeptide(L)'
;MATLLRKLCESATMKRSGSHSHPHPLPSSEQARPSSPLGAFDPLPADILMQIVRLLGPKHAARLCLVSKSWRSLVSDNALWAHFLQTHHPHSPLFAETALSSGYPLPTLPAQNSPRVSFQHAYALRERVPPSVVIDGGSGYCKFGWSKGASPSGRFATFLEFGNVETPMYTRLRHFFSTIYNRMQVKPSSQPVVVSIPICHYDDTESAKASRQQLKEAIYVVLFDMNVPAVCALNQGTLALYAANQTSGIAVNIGFQVTSIVPILNGKVMRKVGVEVVGLGALKLTGFLREQMQQNNISFESLYTVRTLKEKLCYVAVDYEAELLKDTQASFEAVEGLFTLSKERFQTGEILFQPRLAGVRAMGLHQAIALCVDHCYSAELAGNNDWYKTVVLSGGTACLPGLAGLSLSL
;
A
#
# COMPACT_ATOMS: atom_id res chain seq x y z
N MET A 1 -0.12 31.26 -24.78
CA MET A 1 -1.50 30.73 -24.60
C MET A 1 -1.78 30.35 -23.14
N ALA A 2 -1.04 29.40 -22.54
CA ALA A 2 -1.25 29.00 -21.13
C ALA A 2 -1.16 30.18 -20.12
N THR A 3 -0.22 31.11 -20.29
CA THR A 3 -0.11 32.32 -19.47
C THR A 3 -1.36 33.21 -19.55
N LEU A 4 -2.01 33.25 -20.72
CA LEU A 4 -3.20 34.05 -20.98
C LEU A 4 -4.44 33.42 -20.29
N LEU A 5 -4.52 32.08 -20.28
CA LEU A 5 -5.52 31.35 -19.51
C LEU A 5 -5.30 31.44 -17.99
N ARG A 6 -4.06 31.48 -17.49
CA ARG A 6 -3.80 31.73 -16.06
C ARG A 6 -4.35 33.09 -15.62
N LYS A 7 -4.06 34.15 -16.39
CA LYS A 7 -4.61 35.50 -16.15
C LYS A 7 -6.15 35.51 -16.19
N LEU A 8 -6.74 34.75 -17.12
CA LEU A 8 -8.19 34.61 -17.22
C LEU A 8 -8.78 33.88 -15.99
N CYS A 9 -8.11 32.85 -15.47
CA CYS A 9 -8.48 32.18 -14.23
C CYS A 9 -8.39 33.09 -12.99
N GLU A 10 -7.42 34.00 -12.94
CA GLU A 10 -7.26 35.00 -11.86
C GLU A 10 -8.35 36.08 -11.89
N SER A 11 -8.77 36.50 -13.10
CA SER A 11 -9.87 37.45 -13.29
C SER A 11 -11.23 36.89 -12.88
N ALA A 12 -11.47 35.60 -13.13
CA ALA A 12 -12.72 34.93 -12.77
C ALA A 12 -12.96 34.89 -11.24
N THR A 13 -11.90 34.87 -10.42
CA THR A 13 -11.99 34.90 -8.96
C THR A 13 -12.34 36.28 -8.38
N MET A 14 -11.85 37.36 -9.01
CA MET A 14 -12.07 38.74 -8.56
C MET A 14 -13.53 39.21 -8.68
N LYS A 15 -14.30 38.63 -9.63
CA LYS A 15 -15.71 38.97 -9.83
C LYS A 15 -16.66 38.53 -8.70
N ARG A 16 -16.18 37.77 -7.71
CA ARG A 16 -17.01 37.27 -6.60
C ARG A 16 -16.65 37.85 -5.22
N SER A 17 -15.48 38.49 -5.08
CA SER A 17 -15.03 39.11 -3.82
C SER A 17 -15.46 40.58 -3.67
N GLY A 18 -16.16 41.15 -4.66
CA GLY A 18 -16.69 42.51 -4.58
C GLY A 18 -18.07 42.60 -5.23
N SER A 19 -19.13 42.54 -4.42
CA SER A 19 -20.44 43.05 -4.82
C SER A 19 -21.29 43.43 -3.61
N HIS A 20 -20.94 44.55 -2.97
CA HIS A 20 -21.92 45.42 -2.31
C HIS A 20 -21.65 46.85 -2.78
N SER A 21 -22.33 47.26 -3.85
CA SER A 21 -22.67 48.66 -4.12
C SER A 21 -23.78 48.73 -5.16
N HIS A 22 -24.69 49.69 -4.94
CA HIS A 22 -26.00 49.86 -5.56
C HIS A 22 -25.99 50.21 -7.06
N PRO A 23 -27.12 50.02 -7.78
CA PRO A 23 -27.20 50.20 -9.22
C PRO A 23 -27.54 51.65 -9.61
N HIS A 24 -26.89 52.15 -10.66
CA HIS A 24 -27.38 53.28 -11.45
C HIS A 24 -27.41 52.92 -12.95
N PRO A 25 -28.32 53.52 -13.74
CA PRO A 25 -28.75 52.97 -15.03
C PRO A 25 -27.85 53.38 -16.20
N LEU A 26 -27.81 52.50 -17.20
CA LEU A 26 -27.14 52.62 -18.50
C LEU A 26 -27.71 53.75 -19.37
N PRO A 27 -26.93 54.19 -20.38
CA PRO A 27 -27.46 54.39 -21.72
C PRO A 27 -26.87 53.39 -22.73
N SER A 28 -27.58 53.31 -23.85
CA SER A 28 -27.70 52.23 -24.83
C SER A 28 -26.59 52.08 -25.88
N SER A 29 -26.63 50.91 -26.50
CA SER A 29 -26.12 50.51 -27.83
C SER A 29 -24.61 50.34 -28.03
N GLU A 30 -24.13 49.14 -27.70
CA GLU A 30 -23.24 48.39 -28.59
C GLU A 30 -23.79 46.97 -28.77
N GLN A 31 -23.80 46.52 -30.01
CA GLN A 31 -24.23 45.19 -30.42
C GLN A 31 -23.48 44.13 -29.60
N ALA A 32 -24.20 43.45 -28.71
CA ALA A 32 -23.70 42.26 -28.06
C ALA A 32 -23.47 41.19 -29.13
N ARG A 33 -22.22 41.06 -29.61
CA ARG A 33 -21.75 39.85 -30.28
C ARG A 33 -22.18 38.66 -29.42
N PRO A 34 -22.68 37.55 -30.00
CA PRO A 34 -22.91 36.35 -29.21
C PRO A 34 -21.57 36.03 -28.53
N SER A 35 -21.54 36.09 -27.19
CA SER A 35 -20.34 35.80 -26.41
C SER A 35 -19.84 34.45 -26.87
N SER A 36 -18.71 34.44 -27.55
CA SER A 36 -18.25 33.24 -28.24
C SER A 36 -17.92 32.17 -27.19
N PRO A 37 -18.25 30.89 -27.42
CA PRO A 37 -18.34 29.87 -26.37
C PRO A 37 -17.06 29.72 -25.52
N LEU A 38 -15.89 29.94 -26.10
CA LEU A 38 -14.58 29.94 -25.44
C LEU A 38 -13.80 31.27 -25.60
N GLY A 39 -14.38 32.30 -26.24
CA GLY A 39 -13.72 33.59 -26.46
C GLY A 39 -12.68 33.52 -27.59
N ALA A 40 -11.50 34.11 -27.36
CA ALA A 40 -10.37 34.09 -28.29
C ALA A 40 -9.80 32.68 -28.59
N PHE A 41 -10.32 31.65 -27.93
CA PHE A 41 -9.89 30.26 -28.03
C PHE A 41 -10.77 29.41 -28.94
N ASP A 42 -11.90 29.93 -29.43
CA ASP A 42 -12.79 29.21 -30.37
C ASP A 42 -12.13 28.73 -31.67
N PRO A 43 -11.09 29.39 -32.23
CA PRO A 43 -10.40 28.89 -33.43
C PRO A 43 -9.55 27.64 -33.20
N LEU A 44 -9.31 27.24 -31.94
CA LEU A 44 -8.43 26.13 -31.63
C LEU A 44 -9.18 24.80 -31.59
N PRO A 45 -8.63 23.75 -32.20
CA PRO A 45 -9.13 22.38 -32.03
C PRO A 45 -9.19 21.96 -30.55
N ALA A 46 -10.19 21.13 -30.20
CA ALA A 46 -10.46 20.72 -28.83
C ALA A 46 -9.32 19.92 -28.19
N ASP A 47 -8.58 19.14 -28.98
CA ASP A 47 -7.38 18.40 -28.58
C ASP A 47 -6.22 19.34 -28.20
N ILE A 48 -6.00 20.41 -28.97
CA ILE A 48 -5.01 21.45 -28.66
C ILE A 48 -5.40 22.20 -27.39
N LEU A 49 -6.69 22.55 -27.24
CA LEU A 49 -7.21 23.14 -26.00
C LEU A 49 -7.00 22.21 -24.80
N MET A 50 -7.25 20.92 -24.97
CA MET A 50 -7.03 19.93 -23.92
C MET A 50 -5.56 19.85 -23.50
N GLN A 51 -4.61 19.88 -24.46
CA GLN A 51 -3.18 19.95 -24.15
C GLN A 51 -2.81 21.22 -23.38
N ILE A 52 -3.36 22.37 -23.80
CA ILE A 52 -3.12 23.63 -23.10
C ILE A 52 -3.65 23.56 -21.66
N VAL A 53 -4.86 23.01 -21.45
CA VAL A 53 -5.45 22.85 -20.11
C VAL A 53 -4.63 21.89 -19.25
N ARG A 54 -4.10 20.80 -19.81
CA ARG A 54 -3.17 19.89 -19.10
C ARG A 54 -1.94 20.65 -18.57
N LEU A 55 -1.40 21.62 -19.31
CA LEU A 55 -0.25 22.41 -18.87
C LEU A 55 -0.58 23.48 -17.81
N LEU A 56 -1.86 23.80 -17.58
CA LEU A 56 -2.27 24.75 -16.54
C LEU A 56 -2.28 24.13 -15.14
N GLY A 57 -2.38 22.80 -15.07
CA GLY A 57 -2.54 22.05 -13.83
C GLY A 57 -3.96 22.08 -13.26
N PRO A 58 -4.26 21.20 -12.30
CA PRO A 58 -5.63 20.90 -11.85
C PRO A 58 -6.34 22.09 -11.21
N LYS A 59 -5.61 22.93 -10.43
CA LYS A 59 -6.18 24.11 -9.77
C LYS A 59 -6.69 25.15 -10.76
N HIS A 60 -5.92 25.43 -11.81
CA HIS A 60 -6.31 26.40 -12.83
C HIS A 60 -7.37 25.82 -13.77
N ALA A 61 -7.26 24.53 -14.12
CA ALA A 61 -8.28 23.84 -14.90
C ALA A 61 -9.66 23.89 -14.20
N ALA A 62 -9.73 23.58 -12.90
CA ALA A 62 -10.98 23.69 -12.13
C ALA A 62 -11.62 25.09 -12.19
N ARG A 63 -10.81 26.16 -12.21
CA ARG A 63 -11.30 27.54 -12.27
C ARG A 63 -11.92 27.88 -13.62
N LEU A 64 -11.49 27.23 -14.71
CA LEU A 64 -12.07 27.43 -16.04
C LEU A 64 -13.56 27.01 -16.08
N CYS A 65 -14.00 26.07 -15.22
CA CYS A 65 -15.43 25.72 -15.09
C CYS A 65 -16.33 26.91 -14.71
N LEU A 66 -15.75 27.98 -14.18
CA LEU A 66 -16.44 29.21 -13.76
C LEU A 66 -16.50 30.26 -14.88
N VAL A 67 -15.78 30.07 -15.98
CA VAL A 67 -15.64 31.06 -17.06
C VAL A 67 -16.82 31.01 -18.03
N SER A 68 -17.16 29.82 -18.55
CA SER A 68 -18.30 29.61 -19.45
C SER A 68 -18.79 28.15 -19.39
N LYS A 69 -19.98 27.90 -19.96
CA LYS A 69 -20.53 26.52 -20.09
C LYS A 69 -19.62 25.64 -20.95
N SER A 70 -19.01 26.17 -22.00
CA SER A 70 -18.11 25.43 -22.90
C SER A 70 -16.81 25.05 -22.21
N TRP A 71 -16.21 25.96 -21.43
CA TRP A 71 -15.05 25.64 -20.59
C TRP A 71 -15.39 24.59 -19.53
N ARG A 72 -16.58 24.65 -18.94
CA ARG A 72 -17.05 23.61 -18.01
C ARG A 72 -17.15 22.25 -18.68
N SER A 73 -17.75 22.19 -19.87
CA SER A 73 -17.87 20.93 -20.63
C SER A 73 -16.50 20.33 -20.97
N LEU A 74 -15.55 21.16 -21.39
CA LEU A 74 -14.18 20.72 -21.71
C LEU A 74 -13.45 20.18 -20.47
N VAL A 75 -13.54 20.89 -19.35
CA VAL A 75 -12.80 20.54 -18.12
C VAL A 75 -13.44 19.37 -17.39
N SER A 76 -14.73 19.09 -17.55
CA SER A 76 -15.39 17.94 -16.92
C SER A 76 -15.01 16.58 -17.53
N ASP A 77 -14.16 16.55 -18.56
CA ASP A 77 -13.64 15.33 -19.16
C ASP A 77 -12.78 14.52 -18.17
N ASN A 78 -13.17 13.26 -17.92
CA ASN A 78 -12.42 12.36 -17.05
C ASN A 78 -10.99 12.08 -17.55
N ALA A 79 -10.72 12.09 -18.86
CA ALA A 79 -9.38 11.88 -19.40
C ALA A 79 -8.40 12.99 -18.99
N LEU A 80 -8.90 14.22 -18.79
CA LEU A 80 -8.10 15.34 -18.28
C LEU A 80 -7.71 15.11 -16.82
N TRP A 81 -8.68 14.76 -15.98
CA TRP A 81 -8.44 14.54 -14.55
C TRP A 81 -7.65 13.26 -14.28
N ALA A 82 -7.84 12.22 -15.10
CA ALA A 82 -7.00 11.03 -15.10
C ALA A 82 -5.53 11.39 -15.36
N HIS A 83 -5.27 12.26 -16.35
CA HIS A 83 -3.92 12.74 -16.63
C HIS A 83 -3.33 13.51 -15.43
N PHE A 84 -4.10 14.41 -14.80
CA PHE A 84 -3.62 15.12 -13.60
C PHE A 84 -3.31 14.18 -12.44
N LEU A 85 -4.18 13.21 -12.20
CA LEU A 85 -4.00 12.18 -11.18
C LEU A 85 -2.70 11.40 -11.42
N GLN A 86 -2.50 10.89 -12.64
CA GLN A 86 -1.28 10.14 -13.01
C GLN A 86 -0.01 10.99 -12.95
N THR A 87 -0.07 12.26 -13.35
CA THR A 87 1.14 13.11 -13.42
C THR A 87 1.60 13.54 -12.02
N HIS A 88 0.67 13.85 -11.11
CA HIS A 88 1.01 14.24 -9.74
C HIS A 88 1.29 13.04 -8.84
N HIS A 89 0.71 11.87 -9.14
CA HIS A 89 0.87 10.65 -8.36
C HIS A 89 0.99 9.45 -9.32
N PRO A 90 2.17 9.14 -9.87
CA PRO A 90 2.30 8.09 -10.89
C PRO A 90 1.93 6.69 -10.40
N HIS A 91 2.02 6.45 -9.09
CA HIS A 91 1.68 5.17 -8.48
C HIS A 91 0.24 5.21 -7.93
N SER A 92 -0.68 4.48 -8.56
CA SER A 92 -1.97 4.06 -7.97
C SER A 92 -3.19 5.02 -7.92
N PRO A 93 -3.24 6.22 -8.54
CA PRO A 93 -4.42 7.09 -8.32
C PRO A 93 -5.63 6.60 -9.10
N LEU A 94 -5.46 6.17 -10.36
CA LEU A 94 -6.58 5.65 -11.16
C LEU A 94 -7.12 4.36 -10.56
N PHE A 95 -6.23 3.45 -10.15
CA PHE A 95 -6.62 2.23 -9.44
C PHE A 95 -7.45 2.56 -8.20
N ALA A 96 -7.02 3.50 -7.37
CA ALA A 96 -7.78 3.91 -6.20
C ALA A 96 -9.17 4.48 -6.57
N GLU A 97 -9.26 5.33 -7.61
CA GLU A 97 -10.54 5.94 -8.01
C GLU A 97 -11.51 4.95 -8.67
N THR A 98 -11.02 3.95 -9.40
CA THR A 98 -11.87 2.98 -10.09
C THR A 98 -12.17 1.76 -9.25
N ALA A 99 -11.21 1.29 -8.44
CA ALA A 99 -11.30 0.02 -7.72
C ALA A 99 -11.52 0.17 -6.21
N LEU A 100 -11.05 1.27 -5.58
CA LEU A 100 -11.13 1.45 -4.11
C LEU A 100 -12.12 2.54 -3.66
N SER A 101 -12.68 3.32 -4.58
CA SER A 101 -13.58 4.45 -4.26
C SER A 101 -14.87 4.04 -3.55
N SER A 102 -15.24 2.76 -3.60
CA SER A 102 -16.44 2.25 -2.93
C SER A 102 -16.31 2.13 -1.41
N GLY A 103 -15.12 2.37 -0.84
CA GLY A 103 -14.86 2.17 0.58
C GLY A 103 -14.80 0.69 0.98
N TYR A 104 -14.54 0.41 2.25
CA TYR A 104 -14.45 -0.96 2.77
C TYR A 104 -15.72 -1.34 3.57
N PRO A 105 -16.25 -2.57 3.46
CA PRO A 105 -15.80 -3.64 2.57
C PRO A 105 -16.07 -3.31 1.09
N LEU A 106 -15.14 -3.70 0.21
CA LEU A 106 -15.35 -3.54 -1.23
C LEU A 106 -16.57 -4.36 -1.68
N PRO A 107 -17.37 -3.85 -2.63
CA PRO A 107 -18.50 -4.60 -3.19
C PRO A 107 -18.05 -5.94 -3.78
N THR A 108 -18.86 -6.98 -3.57
CA THR A 108 -18.56 -8.34 -4.06
C THR A 108 -18.76 -8.49 -5.57
N LEU A 109 -19.61 -7.67 -6.17
CA LEU A 109 -19.83 -7.62 -7.61
C LEU A 109 -18.83 -6.67 -8.26
N PRO A 110 -18.25 -7.03 -9.43
CA PRO A 110 -17.47 -6.10 -10.21
C PRO A 110 -18.38 -4.91 -10.56
N ALA A 111 -18.19 -3.79 -9.87
CA ALA A 111 -18.77 -2.54 -10.30
C ALA A 111 -18.24 -2.31 -11.72
N GLN A 112 -19.13 -2.01 -12.66
CA GLN A 112 -18.74 -1.55 -13.99
C GLN A 112 -17.59 -0.55 -13.84
N ASN A 113 -16.53 -0.69 -14.63
CA ASN A 113 -15.28 0.11 -14.57
C ASN A 113 -15.50 1.64 -14.69
N SER A 114 -16.75 2.11 -14.78
CA SER A 114 -17.13 3.49 -14.60
C SER A 114 -16.91 3.92 -13.14
N PRO A 115 -16.12 4.98 -12.89
CA PRO A 115 -15.97 5.49 -11.55
C PRO A 115 -17.34 5.98 -11.04
N ARG A 116 -17.69 5.62 -9.78
CA ARG A 116 -18.96 6.01 -9.15
C ARG A 116 -19.16 7.54 -9.08
N VAL A 117 -18.07 8.28 -9.23
CA VAL A 117 -17.99 9.74 -9.14
C VAL A 117 -17.01 10.23 -10.21
N SER A 118 -17.19 11.42 -10.78
CA SER A 118 -16.24 11.95 -11.76
C SER A 118 -14.84 12.10 -11.16
N PHE A 119 -13.78 11.88 -11.95
CA PHE A 119 -12.40 12.03 -11.46
C PHE A 119 -12.08 13.46 -11.03
N GLN A 120 -12.79 14.45 -11.60
CA GLN A 120 -12.76 15.83 -11.12
C GLN A 120 -13.18 15.95 -9.65
N HIS A 121 -14.29 15.32 -9.28
CA HIS A 121 -14.80 15.39 -7.92
C HIS A 121 -13.94 14.56 -6.96
N ALA A 122 -13.47 13.38 -7.38
CA ALA A 122 -12.50 12.60 -6.63
C ALA A 122 -11.21 13.38 -6.30
N TYR A 123 -10.64 14.06 -7.31
CA TYR A 123 -9.48 14.94 -7.11
C TYR A 123 -9.79 16.04 -6.08
N ALA A 124 -10.95 16.70 -6.20
CA ALA A 124 -11.36 17.75 -5.28
C ALA A 124 -11.53 17.27 -3.83
N LEU A 125 -12.00 16.04 -3.62
CA LEU A 125 -12.08 15.42 -2.29
C LEU A 125 -10.67 15.19 -1.71
N ARG A 126 -9.73 14.66 -2.50
CA ARG A 126 -8.34 14.41 -2.04
C ARG A 126 -7.63 15.69 -1.58
N GLU A 127 -7.84 16.81 -2.27
CA GLU A 127 -7.27 18.10 -1.87
C GLU A 127 -7.80 18.58 -0.51
N ARG A 128 -9.00 18.15 -0.10
CA ARG A 128 -9.62 18.53 1.18
C ARG A 128 -9.25 17.58 2.33
N VAL A 129 -8.90 16.33 2.04
CA VAL A 129 -8.63 15.32 3.06
C VAL A 129 -7.25 15.57 3.70
N PRO A 130 -7.16 15.72 5.03
CA PRO A 130 -5.87 15.86 5.71
C PRO A 130 -5.07 14.55 5.62
N PRO A 131 -3.72 14.62 5.64
CA PRO A 131 -2.89 13.43 5.65
C PRO A 131 -3.19 12.55 6.86
N SER A 132 -3.54 11.29 6.63
CA SER A 132 -3.67 10.31 7.72
C SER A 132 -2.31 9.81 8.19
N VAL A 133 -2.21 9.50 9.48
CA VAL A 133 -1.13 8.67 10.03
C VAL A 133 -1.36 7.23 9.57
N VAL A 134 -0.32 6.56 9.11
CA VAL A 134 -0.36 5.15 8.71
C VAL A 134 0.50 4.35 9.67
N ILE A 135 -0.04 3.24 10.19
CA ILE A 135 0.61 2.36 11.16
C ILE A 135 0.56 0.93 10.66
N ASP A 136 1.73 0.34 10.40
CA ASP A 136 1.90 -1.08 10.12
C ASP A 136 2.55 -1.78 11.32
N GLY A 137 1.72 -2.46 12.13
CA GLY A 137 2.15 -3.24 13.28
C GLY A 137 2.54 -4.67 12.89
N GLY A 138 3.84 -4.96 12.78
CA GLY A 138 4.35 -6.32 12.57
C GLY A 138 4.89 -6.96 13.85
N SER A 139 5.02 -8.29 13.86
CA SER A 139 5.55 -9.05 15.02
C SER A 139 7.02 -8.78 15.35
N GLY A 140 7.83 -8.36 14.38
CA GLY A 140 9.22 -7.97 14.61
C GLY A 140 9.42 -6.45 14.61
N TYR A 141 8.77 -5.74 13.69
CA TYR A 141 8.92 -4.30 13.51
C TYR A 141 7.60 -3.63 13.22
N CYS A 142 7.37 -2.52 13.90
CA CYS A 142 6.34 -1.55 13.58
C CYS A 142 6.92 -0.52 12.61
N LYS A 143 6.15 -0.14 11.60
CA LYS A 143 6.47 0.98 10.71
C LYS A 143 5.33 1.97 10.76
N PHE A 144 5.65 3.25 10.66
CA PHE A 144 4.67 4.30 10.74
C PHE A 144 5.08 5.47 9.85
N GLY A 145 4.10 6.26 9.40
CA GLY A 145 4.36 7.42 8.56
C GLY A 145 3.09 8.12 8.13
N TRP A 146 3.18 8.85 7.02
CA TRP A 146 2.08 9.63 6.47
C TRP A 146 1.53 8.99 5.20
N SER A 147 0.21 9.04 5.02
CA SER A 147 -0.48 8.57 3.81
C SER A 147 -0.04 9.24 2.51
N LYS A 148 0.52 10.46 2.59
CA LYS A 148 1.09 11.17 1.42
C LYS A 148 2.58 10.83 1.17
N GLY A 149 3.20 10.04 2.04
CA GLY A 149 4.60 9.62 1.90
C GLY A 149 4.72 8.36 1.02
N ALA A 150 5.78 8.29 0.21
CA ALA A 150 6.10 7.10 -0.59
C ALA A 150 6.67 5.93 0.25
N SER A 151 7.12 6.22 1.48
CA SER A 151 7.70 5.24 2.39
C SER A 151 7.34 5.59 3.84
N PRO A 152 7.48 4.63 4.79
CA PRO A 152 7.33 4.93 6.20
C PRO A 152 8.28 6.05 6.65
N SER A 153 7.82 6.90 7.57
CA SER A 153 8.63 7.94 8.21
C SER A 153 9.57 7.36 9.27
N GLY A 154 9.21 6.22 9.85
CA GLY A 154 10.04 5.53 10.83
C GLY A 154 9.67 4.07 11.01
N ARG A 155 10.57 3.34 11.66
CA ARG A 155 10.36 1.95 12.10
C ARG A 155 11.02 1.71 13.45
N PHE A 156 10.48 0.81 14.25
CA PHE A 156 11.10 0.36 15.50
C PHE A 156 10.75 -1.10 15.79
N ALA A 157 11.58 -1.77 16.59
CA ALA A 157 11.33 -3.14 17.01
C ALA A 157 10.03 -3.20 17.82
N THR A 158 9.15 -4.14 17.47
CA THR A 158 7.91 -4.33 18.21
C THR A 158 8.22 -5.14 19.46
N PHE A 159 8.25 -4.49 20.62
CA PHE A 159 8.38 -5.16 21.93
C PHE A 159 7.08 -5.85 22.39
N LEU A 160 6.07 -5.86 21.52
CA LEU A 160 4.72 -6.29 21.79
C LEU A 160 4.38 -7.36 20.76
N GLU A 161 3.78 -8.48 21.19
CA GLU A 161 3.20 -9.45 20.27
C GLU A 161 1.91 -8.85 19.67
N PHE A 162 2.07 -7.93 18.72
CA PHE A 162 0.95 -7.26 18.08
C PHE A 162 0.09 -8.31 17.36
N GLY A 163 -1.14 -8.50 17.84
CA GLY A 163 -2.04 -9.54 17.37
C GLY A 163 -2.26 -10.71 18.34
N ASN A 164 -1.56 -10.76 19.49
CA ASN A 164 -1.85 -11.73 20.55
C ASN A 164 -3.02 -11.24 21.43
N VAL A 165 -4.09 -12.03 21.47
CA VAL A 165 -5.37 -11.75 22.17
C VAL A 165 -5.37 -12.24 23.62
N GLU A 166 -4.41 -13.06 24.03
CA GLU A 166 -4.37 -13.77 25.33
C GLU A 166 -3.88 -12.90 26.51
N THR A 167 -3.52 -11.64 26.29
CA THR A 167 -3.00 -10.72 27.32
C THR A 167 -3.81 -9.42 27.36
N PRO A 168 -3.75 -8.59 28.43
CA PRO A 168 -4.54 -7.36 28.51
C PRO A 168 -4.28 -6.44 27.30
N MET A 169 -5.18 -6.49 26.33
CA MET A 169 -4.96 -5.89 25.00
C MET A 169 -4.96 -4.37 25.08
N TYR A 170 -5.82 -3.79 25.91
CA TYR A 170 -6.03 -2.34 25.98
C TYR A 170 -4.75 -1.57 26.34
N THR A 171 -4.15 -1.83 27.51
CA THR A 171 -2.98 -1.09 28.00
C THR A 171 -1.79 -1.22 27.03
N ARG A 172 -1.60 -2.41 26.48
CA ARG A 172 -0.54 -2.70 25.51
C ARG A 172 -0.74 -1.94 24.20
N LEU A 173 -1.95 -1.99 23.62
CA LEU A 173 -2.30 -1.24 22.42
C LEU A 173 -2.21 0.27 22.66
N ARG A 174 -2.68 0.76 23.82
CA ARG A 174 -2.61 2.19 24.18
C ARG A 174 -1.16 2.66 24.25
N HIS A 175 -0.29 1.89 24.91
CA HIS A 175 1.14 2.18 24.96
C HIS A 175 1.77 2.14 23.55
N PHE A 176 1.42 1.13 22.74
CA PHE A 176 1.88 0.98 21.37
C PHE A 176 1.53 2.20 20.51
N PHE A 177 0.27 2.60 20.45
CA PHE A 177 -0.17 3.76 19.67
C PHE A 177 0.39 5.07 20.23
N SER A 178 0.42 5.25 21.56
CA SER A 178 1.00 6.45 22.18
C SER A 178 2.48 6.61 21.82
N THR A 179 3.24 5.52 21.81
CA THR A 179 4.64 5.53 21.38
C THR A 179 4.80 6.03 19.95
N ILE A 180 3.91 5.62 19.04
CA ILE A 180 3.95 6.02 17.63
C ILE A 180 3.60 7.49 17.48
N TYR A 181 2.52 7.96 18.09
CA TYR A 181 2.13 9.37 18.05
C TYR A 181 3.20 10.30 18.65
N ASN A 182 3.84 9.88 19.75
CA ASN A 182 4.96 10.60 20.34
C ASN A 182 6.17 10.68 19.37
N ARG A 183 6.54 9.56 18.73
CA ARG A 183 7.62 9.55 17.73
C ARG A 183 7.31 10.36 16.48
N MET A 184 6.05 10.39 16.06
CA MET A 184 5.57 11.24 14.97
C MET A 184 5.45 12.71 15.37
N GLN A 185 5.55 13.02 16.66
CA GLN A 185 5.35 14.37 17.21
C GLN A 185 3.99 14.97 16.83
N VAL A 186 2.94 14.13 16.83
CA VAL A 186 1.58 14.49 16.43
C VAL A 186 0.60 14.09 17.51
N LYS A 187 -0.35 14.98 17.83
CA LYS A 187 -1.45 14.66 18.75
C LYS A 187 -2.40 13.66 18.09
N PRO A 188 -2.83 12.59 18.76
CA PRO A 188 -3.79 11.65 18.18
C PRO A 188 -5.08 12.32 17.68
N SER A 189 -5.55 13.35 18.38
CA SER A 189 -6.77 14.08 18.04
C SER A 189 -6.69 14.97 16.80
N SER A 190 -5.52 15.21 16.23
CA SER A 190 -5.39 16.11 15.08
C SER A 190 -5.44 15.41 13.73
N GLN A 191 -5.27 14.08 13.67
CA GLN A 191 -5.15 13.36 12.40
C GLN A 191 -5.88 12.01 12.42
N PRO A 192 -6.57 11.65 11.33
CA PRO A 192 -7.10 10.29 11.16
C PRO A 192 -5.97 9.27 11.04
N VAL A 193 -6.28 8.00 11.29
CA VAL A 193 -5.31 6.92 11.25
C VAL A 193 -5.76 5.76 10.34
N VAL A 194 -4.82 5.21 9.59
CA VAL A 194 -4.93 3.93 8.90
C VAL A 194 -4.04 2.93 9.62
N VAL A 195 -4.63 1.84 10.10
CA VAL A 195 -3.91 0.78 10.84
C VAL A 195 -4.00 -0.53 10.08
N SER A 196 -2.85 -1.16 9.84
CA SER A 196 -2.83 -2.52 9.32
C SER A 196 -3.13 -3.52 10.44
N ILE A 197 -4.12 -4.38 10.25
CA ILE A 197 -4.42 -5.49 11.13
C ILE A 197 -3.63 -6.71 10.63
N PRO A 198 -2.84 -7.37 11.50
CA PRO A 198 -2.15 -8.58 11.14
C PRO A 198 -3.14 -9.69 10.76
N ILE A 199 -2.69 -10.61 9.90
CA ILE A 199 -3.44 -11.83 9.65
C ILE A 199 -3.13 -12.75 10.81
N CYS A 200 -4.03 -12.83 11.77
CA CYS A 200 -4.01 -13.76 12.89
C CYS A 200 -5.32 -14.56 12.93
N HIS A 201 -5.31 -15.65 13.72
CA HIS A 201 -6.41 -16.61 13.82
C HIS A 201 -6.88 -17.03 12.42
N TYR A 202 -6.12 -17.89 11.77
CA TYR A 202 -6.22 -18.13 10.32
C TYR A 202 -7.52 -18.83 9.91
N ASP A 203 -8.01 -19.71 10.77
CA ASP A 203 -9.15 -20.60 10.51
C ASP A 203 -10.49 -19.86 10.34
N ASP A 204 -11.44 -20.53 9.67
CA ASP A 204 -12.84 -20.08 9.55
C ASP A 204 -13.75 -20.62 10.69
N THR A 205 -13.19 -20.82 11.88
CA THR A 205 -13.98 -21.22 13.07
C THR A 205 -14.64 -20.01 13.74
N GLU A 206 -15.72 -20.24 14.49
CA GLU A 206 -16.40 -19.18 15.25
C GLU A 206 -15.49 -18.56 16.33
N SER A 207 -14.65 -19.38 16.98
CA SER A 207 -13.63 -18.89 17.91
C SER A 207 -12.64 -17.94 17.23
N ALA A 208 -12.10 -18.33 16.07
CA ALA A 208 -11.18 -17.49 15.31
C ALA A 208 -11.85 -16.19 14.82
N LYS A 209 -13.13 -16.24 14.42
CA LYS A 209 -13.93 -15.04 14.09
C LYS A 209 -14.05 -14.10 15.28
N ALA A 210 -14.39 -14.63 16.45
CA ALA A 210 -14.52 -13.87 17.68
C ALA A 210 -13.20 -13.19 18.07
N SER A 211 -12.07 -13.91 18.04
CA SER A 211 -10.76 -13.33 18.39
C SER A 211 -10.33 -12.20 17.44
N ARG A 212 -10.62 -12.33 16.14
CA ARG A 212 -10.35 -11.24 15.16
C ARG A 212 -11.22 -10.03 15.41
N GLN A 213 -12.50 -10.25 15.72
CA GLN A 213 -13.43 -9.16 16.04
C GLN A 213 -12.99 -8.45 17.32
N GLN A 214 -12.62 -9.20 18.35
CA GLN A 214 -12.10 -8.67 19.62
C GLN A 214 -10.84 -7.82 19.41
N LEU A 215 -9.88 -8.27 18.58
CA LEU A 215 -8.69 -7.48 18.25
C LEU A 215 -9.06 -6.17 17.54
N LYS A 216 -9.98 -6.23 16.58
CA LYS A 216 -10.42 -5.06 15.82
C LYS A 216 -11.14 -4.05 16.73
N GLU A 217 -12.04 -4.52 17.59
CA GLU A 217 -12.75 -3.71 18.58
C GLU A 217 -11.79 -3.07 19.57
N ALA A 218 -10.83 -3.83 20.11
CA ALA A 218 -9.82 -3.30 21.03
C ALA A 218 -8.99 -2.17 20.38
N ILE A 219 -8.61 -2.32 19.11
CA ILE A 219 -7.93 -1.27 18.35
C ILE A 219 -8.80 -0.02 18.23
N TYR A 220 -10.08 -0.17 17.87
CA TYR A 220 -11.01 0.97 17.77
C TYR A 220 -11.20 1.67 19.11
N VAL A 221 -11.51 0.92 20.17
CA VAL A 221 -11.72 1.45 21.52
C VAL A 221 -10.51 2.27 21.97
N VAL A 222 -9.30 1.71 21.85
CA VAL A 222 -8.08 2.41 22.26
C VAL A 222 -7.85 3.70 21.46
N LEU A 223 -8.02 3.66 20.13
CA LEU A 223 -7.76 4.83 19.28
C LEU A 223 -8.81 5.93 19.48
N PHE A 224 -10.08 5.57 19.64
CA PHE A 224 -11.14 6.54 19.94
C PHE A 224 -11.01 7.10 21.36
N ASP A 225 -10.59 6.31 22.35
CA ASP A 225 -10.22 6.79 23.69
C ASP A 225 -9.02 7.75 23.69
N MET A 226 -8.16 7.65 22.67
CA MET A 226 -7.08 8.60 22.41
C MET A 226 -7.57 9.85 21.65
N ASN A 227 -8.87 9.96 21.39
CA ASN A 227 -9.54 11.01 20.63
C ASN A 227 -9.16 11.08 19.14
N VAL A 228 -8.73 9.96 18.54
CA VAL A 228 -8.44 9.93 17.10
C VAL A 228 -9.73 10.19 16.30
N PRO A 229 -9.74 11.15 15.34
CA PRO A 229 -10.97 11.60 14.68
C PRO A 229 -11.61 10.54 13.76
N ALA A 230 -10.80 9.67 13.15
CA ALA A 230 -11.29 8.55 12.34
C ALA A 230 -10.24 7.44 12.25
N VAL A 231 -10.71 6.20 12.22
CA VAL A 231 -9.86 4.99 12.17
C VAL A 231 -10.28 4.12 10.99
N CYS A 232 -9.35 3.86 10.08
CA CYS A 232 -9.48 2.86 9.02
C CYS A 232 -8.58 1.68 9.35
N ALA A 233 -9.16 0.49 9.55
CA ALA A 233 -8.40 -0.70 9.91
C ALA A 233 -8.54 -1.76 8.80
N LEU A 234 -7.42 -2.09 8.15
CA LEU A 234 -7.37 -2.95 6.97
C LEU A 234 -6.38 -4.09 7.17
N ASN A 235 -6.62 -5.24 6.55
CA ASN A 235 -5.72 -6.37 6.68
C ASN A 235 -4.38 -6.14 5.95
N GLN A 236 -3.27 -6.60 6.54
CA GLN A 236 -1.93 -6.49 5.95
C GLN A 236 -1.83 -7.09 4.52
N GLY A 237 -2.43 -8.26 4.29
CA GLY A 237 -2.42 -8.89 2.95
C GLY A 237 -3.22 -8.08 1.93
N THR A 238 -4.36 -7.53 2.34
CA THR A 238 -5.17 -6.64 1.49
C THR A 238 -4.40 -5.38 1.12
N LEU A 239 -3.71 -4.76 2.08
CA LEU A 239 -2.87 -3.59 1.82
C LEU A 239 -1.71 -3.91 0.87
N ALA A 240 -1.12 -5.11 0.97
CA ALA A 240 -0.07 -5.55 0.04
C ALA A 240 -0.57 -5.67 -1.40
N LEU A 241 -1.76 -6.24 -1.62
CA LEU A 241 -2.39 -6.27 -2.95
C LEU A 241 -2.70 -4.87 -3.48
N TYR A 242 -3.22 -3.98 -2.63
CA TYR A 242 -3.50 -2.60 -3.04
C TYR A 242 -2.23 -1.84 -3.44
N ALA A 243 -1.11 -2.08 -2.74
CA ALA A 243 0.19 -1.52 -3.13
C ALA A 243 0.67 -2.05 -4.50
N ALA A 244 0.24 -3.25 -4.89
CA ALA A 244 0.48 -3.84 -6.20
C ALA A 244 -0.62 -3.49 -7.25
N ASN A 245 -1.54 -2.57 -6.94
CA ASN A 245 -2.70 -2.22 -7.78
C ASN A 245 -3.61 -3.41 -8.12
N GLN A 246 -3.80 -4.32 -7.16
CA GLN A 246 -4.67 -5.48 -7.29
C GLN A 246 -5.72 -5.47 -6.18
N THR A 247 -6.95 -5.87 -6.50
CA THR A 247 -7.99 -6.10 -5.48
C THR A 247 -8.16 -7.58 -5.14
N SER A 248 -7.65 -8.46 -6.00
CA SER A 248 -7.77 -9.92 -5.88
C SER A 248 -6.43 -10.57 -6.20
N GLY A 249 -6.15 -11.69 -5.55
CA GLY A 249 -4.89 -12.42 -5.70
C GLY A 249 -4.55 -13.20 -4.44
N ILE A 250 -3.34 -13.76 -4.42
CA ILE A 250 -2.75 -14.40 -3.26
C ILE A 250 -1.68 -13.47 -2.69
N ALA A 251 -1.86 -13.02 -1.45
CA ALA A 251 -0.83 -12.27 -0.73
C ALA A 251 0.06 -13.25 0.05
N VAL A 252 1.37 -13.23 -0.25
CA VAL A 252 2.38 -14.04 0.43
C VAL A 252 3.21 -13.13 1.31
N ASN A 253 2.90 -13.10 2.60
CA ASN A 253 3.57 -12.25 3.57
C ASN A 253 4.64 -13.02 4.33
N ILE A 254 5.92 -12.78 4.02
CA ILE A 254 7.07 -13.38 4.69
C ILE A 254 7.48 -12.46 5.85
N GLY A 255 6.84 -12.69 6.99
CA GLY A 255 6.97 -11.90 8.20
C GLY A 255 8.21 -12.22 9.03
N PHE A 256 8.25 -11.67 10.26
CA PHE A 256 9.37 -11.89 11.17
C PHE A 256 9.35 -13.31 11.76
N GLN A 257 8.20 -13.79 12.21
CA GLN A 257 8.06 -15.12 12.83
C GLN A 257 7.53 -16.18 11.86
N VAL A 258 6.56 -15.81 11.01
CA VAL A 258 5.81 -16.73 10.15
C VAL A 258 5.71 -16.19 8.73
N THR A 259 5.43 -17.09 7.80
CA THR A 259 5.03 -16.77 6.43
C THR A 259 3.58 -17.15 6.24
N SER A 260 2.73 -16.23 5.77
CA SER A 260 1.31 -16.49 5.51
C SER A 260 0.98 -16.33 4.04
N ILE A 261 0.23 -17.28 3.48
CA ILE A 261 -0.25 -17.30 2.10
C ILE A 261 -1.77 -17.12 2.16
N VAL A 262 -2.25 -16.00 1.60
CA VAL A 262 -3.55 -15.46 1.96
C VAL A 262 -4.34 -15.18 0.68
N PRO A 263 -5.34 -16.01 0.36
CA PRO A 263 -6.19 -15.76 -0.79
C PRO A 263 -7.14 -14.60 -0.48
N ILE A 264 -7.18 -13.61 -1.37
CA ILE A 264 -7.99 -12.41 -1.23
C ILE A 264 -8.76 -12.20 -2.53
N LEU A 265 -10.08 -12.05 -2.41
CA LEU A 265 -10.96 -11.78 -3.52
C LEU A 265 -11.72 -10.48 -3.23
N ASN A 266 -11.59 -9.50 -4.13
CA ASN A 266 -12.23 -8.19 -4.02
C ASN A 266 -11.99 -7.54 -2.64
N GLY A 267 -10.73 -7.53 -2.19
CA GLY A 267 -10.30 -6.97 -0.92
C GLY A 267 -10.67 -7.78 0.32
N LYS A 268 -11.41 -8.89 0.17
CA LYS A 268 -11.84 -9.75 1.28
C LYS A 268 -10.96 -11.00 1.37
N VAL A 269 -10.45 -11.28 2.55
CA VAL A 269 -9.72 -12.52 2.85
C VAL A 269 -10.67 -13.71 2.74
N MET A 270 -10.32 -14.68 1.89
CA MET A 270 -11.14 -15.85 1.58
C MET A 270 -10.88 -17.00 2.56
N ARG A 271 -11.25 -16.81 3.83
CA ARG A 271 -10.98 -17.77 4.91
C ARG A 271 -11.56 -19.16 4.69
N LYS A 272 -12.69 -19.26 3.96
CA LYS A 272 -13.30 -20.54 3.57
C LYS A 272 -12.41 -21.36 2.63
N VAL A 273 -11.58 -20.71 1.82
CA VAL A 273 -10.58 -21.36 0.96
C VAL A 273 -9.42 -21.90 1.82
N GLY A 274 -9.11 -21.21 2.90
CA GLY A 274 -7.97 -21.52 3.77
C GLY A 274 -6.90 -20.44 3.69
N VAL A 275 -6.16 -20.26 4.78
CA VAL A 275 -4.98 -19.41 4.83
C VAL A 275 -3.82 -20.30 5.25
N GLU A 276 -2.87 -20.51 4.36
CA GLU A 276 -1.71 -21.36 4.66
C GLU A 276 -0.69 -20.58 5.48
N VAL A 277 -0.15 -21.22 6.52
CA VAL A 277 0.84 -20.61 7.39
C VAL A 277 2.01 -21.55 7.59
N VAL A 278 3.18 -21.07 7.23
CA VAL A 278 4.44 -21.76 7.45
C VAL A 278 5.11 -21.11 8.66
N GLY A 279 5.49 -21.93 9.65
CA GLY A 279 6.24 -21.53 10.85
C GLY A 279 7.69 -21.13 10.57
N LEU A 280 7.91 -20.37 9.50
CA LEU A 280 9.19 -19.93 9.00
C LEU A 280 9.09 -18.45 8.64
N GLY A 281 9.95 -17.63 9.23
CA GLY A 281 10.04 -16.19 8.98
C GLY A 281 11.46 -15.68 9.12
N ALA A 282 11.65 -14.36 9.07
CA ALA A 282 12.96 -13.72 9.15
C ALA A 282 13.81 -14.14 10.38
N LEU A 283 13.16 -14.42 11.51
CA LEU A 283 13.82 -14.88 12.74
C LEU A 283 14.53 -16.21 12.52
N LYS A 284 13.88 -17.16 11.85
CA LYS A 284 14.47 -18.48 11.57
C LYS A 284 15.59 -18.40 10.55
N LEU A 285 15.46 -17.55 9.51
CA LEU A 285 16.56 -17.28 8.57
C LEU A 285 17.78 -16.66 9.29
N THR A 286 17.54 -15.71 10.19
CA THR A 286 18.63 -15.09 10.96
C THR A 286 19.30 -16.10 11.89
N GLY A 287 18.51 -16.97 12.53
CA GLY A 287 19.02 -18.06 13.37
C GLY A 287 19.81 -19.10 12.58
N PHE A 288 19.36 -19.45 11.38
CA PHE A 288 20.08 -20.37 10.50
C PHE A 288 21.42 -19.79 10.03
N LEU A 289 21.43 -18.54 9.56
CA LEU A 289 22.69 -17.86 9.18
C LEU A 289 23.67 -17.83 10.36
N ARG A 290 23.18 -17.53 11.57
CA ARG A 290 23.97 -17.55 12.80
C ARG A 290 24.64 -18.91 13.01
N GLU A 291 23.88 -19.99 12.88
CA GLU A 291 24.38 -21.36 13.04
C GLU A 291 25.44 -21.70 11.98
N GLN A 292 25.23 -21.30 10.72
CA GLN A 292 26.22 -21.49 9.65
C GLN A 292 27.52 -20.71 9.91
N MET A 293 27.41 -19.44 10.33
CA MET A 293 28.56 -18.61 10.68
C MET A 293 29.38 -19.25 11.82
N GLN A 294 28.71 -19.79 12.85
CA GLN A 294 29.36 -20.49 13.95
C GLN A 294 30.09 -21.76 13.49
N GLN A 295 29.44 -22.56 12.63
CA GLN A 295 30.04 -23.78 12.06
C GLN A 295 31.29 -23.48 11.22
N ASN A 296 31.33 -22.32 10.57
CA ASN A 296 32.47 -21.86 9.77
C ASN A 296 33.46 -20.99 10.55
N ASN A 297 33.38 -20.98 11.89
CA ASN A 297 34.27 -20.24 12.79
C ASN A 297 34.32 -18.73 12.52
N ILE A 298 33.21 -18.15 12.04
CA ILE A 298 33.06 -16.70 11.86
C ILE A 298 32.57 -16.11 13.19
N SER A 299 33.45 -15.37 13.87
CA SER A 299 33.14 -14.72 15.16
C SER A 299 32.26 -13.48 14.97
N PHE A 300 31.21 -13.35 15.78
CA PHE A 300 30.33 -12.19 15.86
C PHE A 300 29.84 -12.04 17.31
N GLU A 301 29.48 -10.83 17.70
CA GLU A 301 29.04 -10.51 19.07
C GLU A 301 27.52 -10.34 19.17
N SER A 302 26.88 -9.77 18.14
CA SER A 302 25.45 -9.42 18.17
C SER A 302 24.62 -10.07 17.07
N LEU A 303 23.39 -10.47 17.42
CA LEU A 303 22.37 -10.87 16.45
C LEU A 303 21.99 -9.74 15.48
N TYR A 304 22.20 -8.48 15.86
CA TYR A 304 22.02 -7.34 14.95
C TYR A 304 22.96 -7.41 13.76
N THR A 305 24.21 -7.83 13.98
CA THR A 305 25.22 -8.01 12.93
C THR A 305 24.82 -9.13 11.99
N VAL A 306 24.46 -10.31 12.52
CA VAL A 306 23.96 -11.43 11.71
C VAL A 306 22.76 -11.02 10.86
N ARG A 307 21.80 -10.29 11.44
CA ARG A 307 20.65 -9.78 10.70
C ARG A 307 21.07 -8.82 9.58
N THR A 308 22.02 -7.92 9.85
CA THR A 308 22.54 -6.98 8.86
C THR A 308 23.21 -7.71 7.71
N LEU A 309 24.04 -8.71 8.01
CA LEU A 309 24.67 -9.57 7.00
C LEU A 309 23.62 -10.32 6.18
N LYS A 310 22.58 -10.86 6.82
CA LYS A 310 21.45 -11.47 6.10
C LYS A 310 20.78 -10.50 5.13
N GLU A 311 20.52 -9.26 5.56
CA GLU A 311 19.87 -8.24 4.72
C GLU A 311 20.78 -7.70 3.60
N LYS A 312 22.11 -7.83 3.73
CA LYS A 312 23.08 -7.25 2.79
C LYS A 312 23.76 -8.26 1.86
N LEU A 313 23.98 -9.48 2.32
CA LEU A 313 24.77 -10.50 1.62
C LEU A 313 23.95 -11.70 1.17
N CYS A 314 22.87 -12.06 1.87
CA CYS A 314 22.07 -13.23 1.52
C CYS A 314 21.13 -12.97 0.33
N TYR A 315 20.82 -14.05 -0.38
CA TYR A 315 19.94 -14.07 -1.55
C TYR A 315 19.31 -15.45 -1.68
N VAL A 316 18.42 -15.61 -2.66
CA VAL A 316 17.87 -16.91 -3.06
C VAL A 316 18.48 -17.27 -4.42
N ALA A 317 19.08 -18.45 -4.50
CA ALA A 317 19.62 -18.97 -5.76
C ALA A 317 18.48 -19.41 -6.69
N VAL A 318 18.65 -19.22 -8.00
CA VAL A 318 17.69 -19.71 -9.00
C VAL A 318 17.76 -21.23 -9.13
N ASP A 319 18.98 -21.76 -9.13
CA ASP A 319 19.28 -23.19 -9.11
C ASP A 319 20.27 -23.43 -7.96
N TYR A 320 19.81 -24.08 -6.90
CA TYR A 320 20.58 -24.32 -5.70
C TYR A 320 21.82 -25.19 -5.95
N GLU A 321 21.67 -26.25 -6.74
CA GLU A 321 22.74 -27.22 -7.00
C GLU A 321 23.84 -26.61 -7.87
N ALA A 322 23.44 -25.83 -8.90
CA ALA A 322 24.40 -25.09 -9.72
C ALA A 322 25.12 -24.01 -8.93
N GLU A 323 24.46 -23.38 -7.95
CA GLU A 323 25.06 -22.33 -7.12
C GLU A 323 26.12 -22.89 -6.15
N LEU A 324 25.98 -24.14 -5.67
CA LEU A 324 26.96 -24.83 -4.81
C LEU A 324 28.35 -24.97 -5.45
N LEU A 325 28.43 -24.94 -6.77
CA LEU A 325 29.65 -25.10 -7.56
C LEU A 325 30.36 -23.77 -7.88
N LYS A 326 29.73 -22.64 -7.58
CA LYS A 326 30.27 -21.30 -7.88
C LYS A 326 31.08 -20.76 -6.70
N ASP A 327 31.98 -19.83 -7.00
CA ASP A 327 32.53 -18.95 -5.98
C ASP A 327 31.51 -17.86 -5.66
N THR A 328 30.90 -17.97 -4.48
CA THR A 328 29.88 -17.05 -3.99
C THR A 328 30.40 -16.15 -2.89
N GLN A 329 31.72 -15.99 -2.73
CA GLN A 329 32.28 -15.16 -1.68
C GLN A 329 31.87 -13.69 -1.84
N ALA A 330 31.41 -13.05 -0.75
CA ALA A 330 31.24 -11.61 -0.68
C ALA A 330 31.42 -11.11 0.75
N SER A 331 31.92 -9.88 0.86
CA SER A 331 32.22 -9.25 2.14
C SER A 331 31.35 -8.01 2.37
N PHE A 332 31.08 -7.72 3.64
CA PHE A 332 30.37 -6.52 4.07
C PHE A 332 30.96 -6.01 5.38
N GLU A 333 31.19 -4.69 5.43
CA GLU A 333 31.64 -4.01 6.64
C GLU A 333 30.44 -3.68 7.53
N ALA A 334 30.27 -4.46 8.59
CA ALA A 334 29.28 -4.24 9.64
C ALA A 334 29.89 -3.46 10.81
N VAL A 335 29.08 -3.13 11.81
CA VAL A 335 29.53 -2.37 13.00
C VAL A 335 30.64 -3.10 13.77
N GLU A 336 30.61 -4.43 13.79
CA GLU A 336 31.60 -5.28 14.47
C GLU A 336 32.86 -5.55 13.61
N GLY A 337 32.87 -5.14 12.34
CA GLY A 337 34.01 -5.34 11.43
C GLY A 337 33.63 -5.90 10.06
N LEU A 338 34.65 -6.34 9.32
CA LEU A 338 34.49 -6.93 7.99
C LEU A 338 34.13 -8.41 8.10
N PHE A 339 32.98 -8.78 7.55
CA PHE A 339 32.53 -10.17 7.49
C PHE A 339 32.56 -10.66 6.06
N THR A 340 33.00 -11.89 5.86
CA THR A 340 33.01 -12.55 4.55
C THR A 340 32.18 -13.82 4.62
N LEU A 341 31.16 -13.89 3.78
CA LEU A 341 30.28 -15.06 3.63
C LEU A 341 30.46 -15.66 2.25
N SER A 342 30.18 -16.96 2.12
CA SER A 342 30.26 -17.71 0.86
C SER A 342 28.92 -18.43 0.60
N LYS A 343 28.84 -19.72 0.87
CA LYS A 343 27.63 -20.55 0.64
C LYS A 343 26.47 -20.17 1.57
N GLU A 344 26.78 -19.64 2.75
CA GLU A 344 25.78 -19.19 3.74
C GLU A 344 24.82 -18.15 3.14
N ARG A 345 25.31 -17.38 2.16
CA ARG A 345 24.55 -16.32 1.48
C ARG A 345 23.29 -16.86 0.83
N PHE A 346 23.39 -17.92 0.02
CA PHE A 346 22.23 -18.49 -0.66
C PHE A 346 21.58 -19.63 0.12
N GLN A 347 22.35 -20.38 0.92
CA GLN A 347 21.81 -21.44 1.78
C GLN A 347 20.82 -20.88 2.80
N THR A 348 21.05 -19.66 3.31
CA THR A 348 20.09 -18.99 4.19
C THR A 348 18.76 -18.69 3.50
N GLY A 349 18.77 -18.35 2.21
CA GLY A 349 17.55 -18.16 1.42
C GLY A 349 16.85 -19.49 1.10
N GLU A 350 17.63 -20.54 0.86
CA GLU A 350 17.13 -21.87 0.47
C GLU A 350 16.18 -22.47 1.51
N ILE A 351 16.33 -22.15 2.79
CA ILE A 351 15.44 -22.70 3.82
C ILE A 351 13.97 -22.28 3.64
N LEU A 352 13.70 -21.23 2.86
CA LEU A 352 12.33 -20.88 2.43
C LEU A 352 11.71 -21.97 1.55
N PHE A 353 12.52 -22.67 0.76
CA PHE A 353 12.09 -23.71 -0.18
C PHE A 353 12.32 -25.11 0.40
N GLN A 354 13.38 -25.28 1.20
CA GLN A 354 13.72 -26.52 1.90
C GLN A 354 13.86 -26.30 3.41
N PRO A 355 12.75 -26.11 4.16
CA PRO A 355 12.79 -25.81 5.60
C PRO A 355 13.52 -26.87 6.44
N ARG A 356 13.59 -28.11 5.94
CA ARG A 356 14.30 -29.24 6.56
C ARG A 356 15.79 -28.97 6.77
N LEU A 357 16.43 -28.15 5.91
CA LEU A 357 17.83 -27.75 6.08
C LEU A 357 18.07 -27.02 7.42
N ALA A 358 17.07 -26.31 7.93
CA ALA A 358 17.10 -25.63 9.22
C ALA A 358 16.41 -26.42 10.35
N GLY A 359 16.20 -27.72 10.16
CA GLY A 359 15.54 -28.61 11.12
C GLY A 359 14.03 -28.38 11.26
N VAL A 360 13.39 -27.67 10.33
CA VAL A 360 11.95 -27.36 10.39
C VAL A 360 11.17 -28.37 9.54
N ARG A 361 10.18 -29.03 10.16
CA ARG A 361 9.22 -29.89 9.46
C ARG A 361 8.03 -29.06 8.99
N ALA A 362 8.17 -28.40 7.85
CA ALA A 362 7.10 -27.63 7.22
C ALA A 362 7.22 -27.70 5.69
N MET A 363 6.16 -27.28 5.00
CA MET A 363 6.17 -27.09 3.55
C MET A 363 7.14 -25.98 3.15
N GLY A 364 7.80 -26.15 1.99
CA GLY A 364 8.49 -25.05 1.33
C GLY A 364 7.50 -23.98 0.85
N LEU A 365 7.99 -22.76 0.66
CA LEU A 365 7.19 -21.61 0.23
C LEU A 365 6.43 -21.90 -1.07
N HIS A 366 7.11 -22.48 -2.05
CA HIS A 366 6.53 -22.87 -3.33
C HIS A 366 5.38 -23.89 -3.18
N GLN A 367 5.53 -24.86 -2.28
CA GLN A 367 4.50 -25.87 -1.99
C GLN A 367 3.29 -25.26 -1.30
N ALA A 368 3.51 -24.36 -0.33
CA ALA A 368 2.43 -23.67 0.37
C ALA A 368 1.63 -22.74 -0.56
N ILE A 369 2.31 -22.09 -1.52
CA ILE A 369 1.63 -21.28 -2.55
C ILE A 369 0.83 -22.18 -3.49
N ALA A 370 1.42 -23.28 -3.99
CA ALA A 370 0.73 -24.24 -4.86
C ALA A 370 -0.54 -24.81 -4.19
N LEU A 371 -0.43 -25.21 -2.92
CA LEU A 371 -1.58 -25.69 -2.16
C LEU A 371 -2.70 -24.64 -2.06
N CYS A 372 -2.35 -23.37 -1.81
CA CYS A 372 -3.33 -22.29 -1.79
C CYS A 372 -4.00 -22.09 -3.16
N VAL A 373 -3.25 -22.19 -4.25
CA VAL A 373 -3.77 -22.13 -5.62
C VAL A 373 -4.76 -23.26 -5.88
N ASP A 374 -4.43 -24.49 -5.48
CA ASP A 374 -5.31 -25.66 -5.62
C ASP A 374 -6.60 -25.50 -4.83
N HIS A 375 -6.52 -25.00 -3.60
CA HIS A 375 -7.70 -24.66 -2.78
C HIS A 375 -8.55 -23.57 -3.44
N CYS A 376 -7.92 -22.53 -4.02
CA CYS A 376 -8.65 -21.47 -4.72
C CYS A 376 -9.39 -22.00 -5.96
N TYR A 377 -8.74 -22.87 -6.74
CA TYR A 377 -9.33 -23.50 -7.92
C TYR A 377 -10.54 -24.36 -7.53
N SER A 378 -10.39 -25.18 -6.49
CA SER A 378 -11.43 -26.11 -6.03
C SER A 378 -12.65 -25.41 -5.42
N ALA A 379 -12.51 -24.16 -4.96
CA ALA A 379 -13.59 -23.44 -4.29
C ALA A 379 -14.64 -22.84 -5.25
N GLU A 380 -14.35 -22.75 -6.55
CA GLU A 380 -15.26 -22.26 -7.62
C GLU A 380 -16.00 -20.94 -7.28
N LEU A 381 -15.30 -20.02 -6.61
CA LEU A 381 -15.92 -18.83 -5.99
C LEU A 381 -16.28 -17.71 -6.96
N ALA A 382 -15.70 -17.73 -8.16
CA ALA A 382 -15.89 -16.69 -9.18
C ALA A 382 -16.09 -17.32 -10.54
N GLY A 383 -16.90 -16.69 -11.40
CA GLY A 383 -17.09 -17.15 -12.78
C GLY A 383 -15.83 -17.06 -13.66
N ASN A 384 -14.76 -16.44 -13.16
CA ASN A 384 -13.42 -16.47 -13.76
C ASN A 384 -12.40 -16.97 -12.71
N ASN A 385 -11.67 -18.04 -13.04
CA ASN A 385 -10.63 -18.66 -12.22
C ASN A 385 -9.27 -17.92 -12.26
N ASP A 386 -9.19 -16.75 -12.89
CA ASP A 386 -7.93 -16.00 -12.99
C ASP A 386 -7.58 -15.18 -11.74
N TRP A 387 -8.54 -14.97 -10.82
CA TRP A 387 -8.38 -14.00 -9.73
C TRP A 387 -7.24 -14.33 -8.76
N TYR A 388 -6.85 -15.59 -8.62
CA TYR A 388 -5.78 -16.06 -7.73
C TYR A 388 -4.44 -16.29 -8.46
N LYS A 389 -4.37 -16.08 -9.79
CA LYS A 389 -3.13 -16.22 -10.57
C LYS A 389 -2.10 -15.15 -10.23
N THR A 390 -2.54 -14.03 -9.67
CA THR A 390 -1.64 -12.97 -9.21
C THR A 390 -1.16 -13.27 -7.79
N VAL A 391 0.14 -13.54 -7.65
CA VAL A 391 0.79 -13.72 -6.35
C VAL A 391 1.61 -12.48 -6.02
N VAL A 392 1.35 -11.87 -4.87
CA VAL A 392 2.06 -10.68 -4.40
C VAL A 392 2.88 -11.03 -3.17
N LEU A 393 4.20 -10.90 -3.29
CA LEU A 393 5.13 -11.08 -2.17
C LEU A 393 5.19 -9.81 -1.32
N SER A 394 5.12 -9.95 0.00
CA SER A 394 5.28 -8.85 0.95
C SER A 394 6.10 -9.28 2.17
N GLY A 395 6.58 -8.30 2.93
CA GLY A 395 7.37 -8.53 4.15
C GLY A 395 8.88 -8.35 3.93
N GLY A 396 9.63 -8.20 5.03
CA GLY A 396 11.05 -7.83 4.95
C GLY A 396 11.93 -8.91 4.29
N THR A 397 11.59 -10.18 4.48
CA THR A 397 12.31 -11.29 3.83
C THR A 397 11.97 -11.42 2.35
N ALA A 398 10.82 -10.90 1.90
CA ALA A 398 10.49 -10.87 0.49
C ALA A 398 11.44 -10.00 -0.36
N CYS A 399 12.23 -9.13 0.30
CA CYS A 399 13.25 -8.30 -0.36
C CYS A 399 14.56 -9.05 -0.63
N LEU A 400 14.69 -10.34 -0.29
CA LEU A 400 15.87 -11.11 -0.65
C LEU A 400 16.03 -11.16 -2.17
N PRO A 401 17.21 -10.81 -2.71
CA PRO A 401 17.46 -10.92 -4.15
C PRO A 401 17.23 -12.34 -4.64
N GLY A 402 16.73 -12.49 -5.87
CA GLY A 402 16.43 -13.79 -6.47
C GLY A 402 15.04 -14.35 -6.14
N LEU A 403 14.42 -13.95 -5.03
CA LEU A 403 13.13 -14.52 -4.61
C LEU A 403 11.98 -14.21 -5.58
N ALA A 404 11.91 -12.98 -6.11
CA ALA A 404 10.89 -12.60 -7.10
C ALA A 404 11.25 -13.04 -8.54
N GLY A 405 12.53 -13.30 -8.81
CA GLY A 405 13.05 -13.70 -10.13
C GLY A 405 12.92 -15.21 -10.40
N LEU A 406 12.75 -16.00 -9.33
CA LEU A 406 12.13 -17.31 -9.40
C LEU A 406 10.68 -17.09 -9.81
N SER A 407 10.45 -17.02 -11.13
CA SER A 407 9.10 -17.09 -11.68
C SER A 407 8.40 -18.23 -10.95
N LEU A 408 7.30 -17.90 -10.26
CA LEU A 408 6.31 -18.90 -9.83
C LEU A 408 5.70 -19.45 -11.13
N SER A 409 6.49 -20.22 -11.88
CA SER A 409 6.04 -21.12 -12.93
C SER A 409 5.34 -22.27 -12.22
N LEU A 410 4.17 -21.95 -11.67
CA LEU A 410 3.16 -22.88 -11.21
C LEU A 410 2.31 -23.29 -12.41
#